data_AF-A0A3B8Q5F9-F1
#
_entry.id   AF-A0A3B8Q5F9-F1
#
_cell.length_a   1.000
_cell.length_b   1.000
_cell.length_c   1.000
_cell.angle_alpha   90.00
_cell.angle_beta   90.00
_cell.angle_gamma   90.00
#
_symmetry.space_group_name_H-M   'P 1'
#
loop_
_entity.id
_entity.type
_entity.pdbx_description
1 polymer ?
#
loop_
_entity_poly.entity_id
_entity_poly.type
_entity_poly.pdbx_seq_one_letter_code
_entity_poly.pdbx_strand_id
1 'polypeptide(L)'
;MAILGVPFLREHRLTPVASLSLTKPGASLILNWSNVPAATGGYRIYQASSASSQTWNSITNLPAGTTQWTVPADTSLNGSNAFMIKCRELKSNGSGSYHNLSVGTISNELNYP
;
A
#
# COMPACT_ATOMS: atom_id res chain seq x y z
N MET A 1 5.42 -7.87 -40.46
CA MET A 1 4.64 -6.93 -39.63
C MET A 1 4.14 -7.71 -38.42
N ALA A 2 4.74 -7.49 -37.26
CA ALA A 2 4.21 -7.99 -36.00
C ALA A 2 3.99 -6.76 -35.13
N ILE A 3 2.74 -6.57 -34.75
CA ILE A 3 2.20 -5.55 -33.84
C ILE A 3 3.17 -5.36 -32.66
N LEU A 4 3.87 -4.22 -32.73
CA LEU A 4 4.73 -3.66 -31.69
C LEU A 4 3.96 -3.65 -30.38
N GLY A 5 4.58 -4.22 -29.35
CA GLY A 5 4.07 -4.30 -28.00
C GLY A 5 3.41 -2.99 -27.56
N VAL A 6 2.20 -3.11 -27.05
CA VAL A 6 1.62 -2.04 -26.24
C VAL A 6 2.23 -2.22 -24.85
N PRO A 7 3.20 -1.39 -24.41
CA PRO A 7 3.86 -1.54 -23.11
C PRO A 7 2.94 -1.24 -21.91
N PHE A 8 1.62 -1.20 -22.14
CA PHE A 8 0.60 -0.74 -21.19
C PHE A 8 -0.30 -1.88 -20.68
N LEU A 9 -0.20 -3.09 -21.23
CA LEU A 9 -1.01 -4.21 -20.73
C LEU A 9 -0.35 -4.82 -19.48
N ARG A 10 -0.95 -4.52 -18.33
CA ARG A 10 -0.55 -5.13 -17.07
C ARG A 10 -1.14 -6.54 -17.00
N GLU A 11 -0.39 -7.51 -17.49
CA GLU A 11 -0.77 -8.94 -17.54
C GLU A 11 -1.25 -9.49 -16.18
N HIS A 12 -0.68 -8.98 -15.07
CA HIS A 12 -1.05 -9.39 -13.72
C HIS A 12 -1.64 -8.21 -12.94
N ARG A 13 -2.95 -7.98 -13.08
CA ARG A 13 -3.67 -7.02 -12.24
C ARG A 13 -3.87 -7.61 -10.85
N LEU A 14 -3.21 -7.00 -9.86
CA LEU A 14 -3.50 -7.27 -8.46
C LEU A 14 -4.56 -6.27 -7.97
N THR A 15 -5.65 -6.79 -7.42
CA THR A 15 -6.72 -5.95 -6.87
C THR A 15 -6.15 -5.09 -5.73
N PRO A 16 -6.36 -3.75 -5.79
CA PRO A 16 -5.98 -2.89 -4.70
C PRO A 16 -6.81 -3.21 -3.45
N VAL A 17 -6.31 -2.77 -2.31
CA VAL A 17 -7.03 -2.85 -1.04
C VAL A 17 -8.32 -2.02 -1.12
N ALA A 18 -9.44 -2.57 -0.66
CA ALA A 18 -10.69 -1.84 -0.54
C ALA A 18 -10.89 -1.31 0.89
N SER A 19 -11.64 -0.21 1.01
CA SER A 19 -12.09 0.37 2.29
C SER A 19 -10.94 0.70 3.25
N LEU A 20 -9.85 1.30 2.74
CA LEU A 20 -8.78 1.79 3.59
C LEU A 20 -9.30 2.95 4.44
N SER A 21 -9.25 2.76 5.76
CA SER A 21 -9.65 3.76 6.75
C SER A 21 -8.47 4.05 7.67
N LEU A 22 -8.30 5.33 7.97
CA LEU A 22 -7.29 5.80 8.90
C LEU A 22 -8.02 6.36 10.12
N THR A 23 -7.70 5.80 11.29
CA THR A 23 -8.33 6.16 12.57
C THR A 23 -7.25 6.59 13.56
N LYS A 24 -7.56 7.57 14.40
CA LYS A 24 -6.63 8.09 15.41
C LYS A 24 -7.25 7.99 16.82
N PRO A 25 -7.21 6.81 17.47
CA PRO A 25 -7.54 6.72 18.88
C PRO A 25 -6.42 7.36 19.73
N GLY A 26 -6.64 8.60 20.18
CA GLY A 26 -5.68 9.32 21.02
C GLY A 26 -4.39 9.69 20.29
N ALA A 27 -3.27 9.12 20.71
CA ALA A 27 -1.94 9.37 20.15
C ALA A 27 -1.47 8.31 19.12
N SER A 28 -2.23 7.23 18.93
CA SER A 28 -1.88 6.18 17.97
C SER A 28 -2.67 6.34 16.68
N LEU A 29 -2.03 6.12 15.53
CA LEU A 29 -2.73 6.00 14.24
C LEU A 29 -2.89 4.53 13.90
N ILE A 30 -4.10 4.15 13.51
CA ILE A 30 -4.44 2.80 13.12
C ILE A 30 -5.04 2.84 11.73
N LEU A 31 -4.42 2.10 10.82
CA LEU A 31 -4.91 1.85 9.48
C LEU A 31 -5.67 0.54 9.50
N ASN A 32 -6.89 0.54 8.97
CA ASN A 32 -7.71 -0.65 8.82
C ASN A 32 -8.14 -0.80 7.37
N TRP A 33 -8.12 -2.03 6.86
CA TRP A 33 -8.50 -2.30 5.48
C TRP A 33 -9.01 -3.72 5.25
N SER A 34 -9.65 -3.93 4.09
CA SER A 34 -10.19 -5.23 3.71
C SER A 34 -9.07 -6.20 3.27
N ASN A 35 -9.11 -7.43 3.77
CA ASN A 35 -8.15 -8.46 3.35
C ASN A 35 -8.26 -8.72 1.84
N VAL A 36 -7.12 -8.83 1.17
CA VAL A 36 -7.02 -9.22 -0.24
C VAL A 36 -6.36 -10.60 -0.32
N PRO A 37 -7.11 -11.67 -0.62
CA PRO A 37 -6.57 -13.04 -0.67
C PRO A 37 -5.40 -13.21 -1.66
N ALA A 38 -5.40 -12.43 -2.75
CA ALA A 38 -4.35 -12.45 -3.76
C ALA A 38 -3.04 -11.78 -3.29
N ALA A 39 -3.02 -11.09 -2.15
CA ALA A 39 -1.84 -10.44 -1.59
C ALA A 39 -0.92 -11.43 -0.85
N THR A 40 -0.48 -12.49 -1.55
CA THR A 40 0.35 -13.58 -1.01
C THR A 40 1.71 -13.13 -0.51
N GLY A 41 2.23 -12.01 -1.04
CA GLY A 41 3.46 -11.35 -0.61
C GLY A 41 3.23 -10.24 0.42
N GLY A 42 2.00 -10.08 0.92
CA GLY A 42 1.64 -9.14 1.97
C GLY A 42 1.28 -7.74 1.49
N TYR A 43 1.55 -6.74 2.32
CA TYR A 43 1.17 -5.35 2.07
C TYR A 43 2.38 -4.42 2.24
N ARG A 44 2.44 -3.36 1.43
CA ARG A 44 3.46 -2.31 1.55
C ARG A 44 2.80 -0.99 1.85
N ILE A 45 3.24 -0.35 2.93
CA ILE A 45 2.71 0.93 3.38
C ILE A 45 3.68 2.03 3.01
N TYR A 46 3.12 3.12 2.53
CA TYR A 46 3.80 4.36 2.20
C TYR A 46 3.17 5.52 2.95
N GLN A 47 3.97 6.54 3.24
CA GLN A 47 3.54 7.79 3.85
C GLN A 47 3.98 8.97 2.98
N ALA A 48 3.14 9.99 2.99
CA ALA A 48 3.43 11.29 2.45
C ALA A 48 2.87 12.39 3.36
N SER A 49 3.33 13.61 3.19
CA SER A 49 2.82 14.81 3.88
C SER A 49 1.42 15.23 3.42
N SER A 50 0.90 14.65 2.34
CA SER A 50 -0.44 14.88 1.81
C SER A 50 -0.78 13.79 0.79
N ALA A 51 -2.07 13.52 0.61
CA ALA A 51 -2.62 12.61 -0.39
C ALA A 51 -2.34 13.10 -1.83
N SER A 52 -2.16 14.42 -2.03
CA SER A 52 -1.74 14.99 -3.32
C SER A 52 -0.22 15.11 -3.46
N SER A 53 0.56 14.65 -2.48
CA SER A 53 2.02 14.68 -2.58
C SER A 53 2.51 13.84 -3.75
N GLN A 54 3.51 14.37 -4.46
CA GLN A 54 4.22 13.64 -5.51
C GLN A 54 5.18 12.59 -4.92
N THR A 55 5.59 12.75 -3.66
CA THR A 55 6.60 11.91 -3.02
C THR A 55 5.97 11.04 -1.94
N TRP A 56 6.15 9.71 -2.09
CA TRP A 56 5.66 8.68 -1.17
C TRP A 56 6.84 7.85 -0.65
N ASN A 57 7.08 7.91 0.66
CA ASN A 57 8.16 7.17 1.32
C ASN A 57 7.62 5.82 1.82
N SER A 58 8.32 4.71 1.54
CA SER A 58 7.89 3.42 2.07
C SER A 58 8.26 3.28 3.53
N ILE A 59 7.28 3.00 4.39
CA ILE A 59 7.49 2.82 5.83
C ILE A 59 7.86 1.38 6.13
N THR A 60 7.00 0.44 5.72
CA THR A 60 7.13 -0.95 6.14
C THR A 60 6.45 -1.94 5.17
N ASN A 61 6.81 -3.21 5.33
CA ASN A 61 6.19 -4.34 4.70
C ASN A 61 5.53 -5.24 5.75
N LEU A 62 4.26 -5.55 5.53
CA LEU A 62 3.47 -6.41 6.37
C LEU A 62 3.26 -7.76 5.69
N PRO A 63 3.12 -8.84 6.48
CA PRO A 63 2.85 -10.17 5.92
C PRO A 63 1.46 -10.26 5.28
N ALA A 64 1.23 -11.34 4.54
CA ALA A 64 -0.09 -11.66 4.00
C ALA A 64 -1.11 -11.88 5.13
N GLY A 65 -2.37 -11.52 4.87
CA GLY A 65 -3.45 -11.65 5.85
C GLY A 65 -3.56 -10.52 6.87
N THR A 66 -2.60 -9.58 6.92
CA THR A 66 -2.74 -8.38 7.77
C THR A 66 -3.83 -7.45 7.24
N THR A 67 -4.79 -7.11 8.09
CA THR A 67 -5.91 -6.18 7.79
C THR A 67 -5.85 -4.89 8.60
N GLN A 68 -4.96 -4.83 9.58
CA GLN A 68 -4.80 -3.71 10.49
C GLN A 68 -3.33 -3.47 10.77
N TRP A 69 -2.93 -2.20 10.81
CA TRP A 69 -1.60 -1.80 11.24
C TRP A 69 -1.63 -0.51 12.05
N THR A 70 -0.94 -0.55 13.19
CA THR A 70 -0.74 0.62 14.05
C THR A 70 0.59 1.27 13.70
N VAL A 71 0.56 2.56 13.41
CA VAL A 71 1.74 3.37 13.14
C VAL A 71 2.58 3.45 14.42
N PRO A 72 3.86 3.04 14.40
CA PRO A 72 4.73 3.16 15.57
C PRO A 72 5.04 4.63 15.88
N ALA A 73 5.17 4.95 17.17
CA ALA A 73 5.36 6.32 17.66
C ALA A 73 6.64 7.01 17.16
N ASP A 74 7.66 6.25 16.75
CA ASP A 74 8.89 6.76 16.12
C ASP A 74 8.69 7.27 14.69
N THR A 75 7.51 7.03 14.08
CA THR A 75 7.22 7.59 12.76
C THR A 75 7.05 9.09 12.89
N SER A 76 7.84 9.88 12.14
CA SER A 76 7.66 11.34 12.11
C SER A 76 6.31 11.66 11.47
N LEU A 77 5.35 12.06 12.29
CA LEU A 77 3.97 12.36 11.91
C LEU A 77 3.67 13.87 11.94
N ASN A 78 4.66 14.76 11.97
CA ASN A 78 4.39 16.19 12.12
C ASN A 78 3.57 16.75 10.94
N GLY A 79 2.42 17.39 11.23
CA GLY A 79 1.56 18.03 10.23
C GLY A 79 0.54 17.09 9.58
N SER A 80 0.16 17.38 8.33
CA SER A 80 -0.74 16.50 7.57
C SER A 80 0.00 15.24 7.14
N ASN A 81 -0.64 14.08 7.30
CA ASN A 81 -0.12 12.81 6.84
C ASN A 81 -1.17 12.06 6.04
N ALA A 82 -0.74 11.50 4.92
CA ALA A 82 -1.51 10.56 4.14
C ALA A 82 -0.74 9.25 4.04
N PHE A 83 -1.47 8.14 4.13
CA PHE A 83 -0.91 6.81 3.95
C PHE A 83 -1.46 6.17 2.69
N MET A 84 -0.59 5.49 1.96
CA MET A 84 -0.95 4.68 0.81
C MET A 84 -0.58 3.23 1.09
N ILE A 85 -1.51 2.32 0.84
CA ILE A 85 -1.26 0.88 0.92
C ILE A 85 -1.25 0.26 -0.47
N LYS A 86 -0.29 -0.65 -0.71
CA LYS A 86 -0.24 -1.50 -1.92
C LYS A 86 -0.26 -2.96 -1.49
N CYS A 87 -1.12 -3.76 -2.11
CA CYS A 87 -1.04 -5.22 -2.02
C CYS A 87 0.23 -5.69 -2.73
N ARG A 88 0.79 -6.80 -2.27
CA ARG A 88 1.96 -7.43 -2.85
C ARG A 88 1.65 -8.91 -3.07
N GLU A 89 1.77 -9.37 -4.30
CA GLU A 89 1.63 -10.77 -4.68
C GLU A 89 3.01 -11.31 -5.02
N LEU A 90 3.41 -12.42 -4.39
CA LEU A 90 4.63 -13.13 -4.78
C LEU A 90 4.27 -14.08 -5.92
N LYS A 91 4.77 -13.78 -7.12
CA LYS A 91 4.67 -14.65 -8.28
C LYS A 91 5.95 -15.44 -8.42
N SER A 92 5.82 -16.76 -8.49
CA SER A 92 6.92 -17.65 -8.86
C SER A 92 6.62 -18.26 -10.22
N ASN A 93 7.58 -18.14 -11.15
CA ASN A 93 7.52 -18.79 -12.46
C ASN A 93 8.73 -19.74 -12.58
N GLY A 94 8.77 -20.53 -13.66
CA GLY A 94 9.83 -21.52 -13.88
C GLY A 94 11.25 -20.95 -14.01
N SER A 95 11.45 -19.63 -13.97
CA SER A 95 12.76 -18.97 -14.12
C SER A 95 13.06 -17.93 -13.03
N GLY A 96 12.19 -17.74 -12.04
CA GLY A 96 12.41 -16.76 -10.97
C GLY A 96 11.13 -16.36 -10.22
N SER A 97 11.29 -15.49 -9.24
CA SER A 97 10.16 -14.94 -8.48
C SER A 97 10.21 -13.41 -8.45
N TYR A 98 9.07 -12.77 -8.64
CA TYR A 98 8.92 -11.32 -8.56
C TYR A 98 7.71 -10.95 -7.72
N HIS A 99 7.77 -9.74 -7.15
CA HIS A 99 6.67 -9.20 -6.36
C HIS A 99 5.84 -8.25 -7.21
N ASN A 100 4.64 -8.68 -7.57
CA ASN A 100 3.67 -7.84 -8.25
C ASN A 100 2.95 -6.95 -7.22
N LEU A 101 2.95 -5.64 -7.42
CA LEU A 101 2.27 -4.69 -6.51
C LEU A 101 0.89 -4.31 -7.07
N SER A 102 -0.10 -4.02 -6.24
CA SER A 102 -1.34 -3.43 -6.75
C SER A 102 -1.16 -1.95 -7.11
N VAL A 103 -2.20 -1.34 -7.70
CA VAL A 103 -2.38 0.11 -7.57
C VAL A 103 -2.51 0.43 -6.07
N GLY A 104 -1.99 1.57 -5.63
CA GLY A 104 -2.10 1.92 -4.22
C GLY A 104 -3.41 2.63 -3.91
N THR A 105 -3.94 2.33 -2.72
CA THR A 105 -5.12 3.00 -2.18
C THR A 105 -4.65 4.01 -1.15
N ILE A 106 -5.08 5.26 -1.30
CA ILE A 106 -4.70 6.36 -0.44
C ILE A 106 -5.79 6.52 0.63
N SER A 107 -5.37 6.67 1.88
CA SER A 107 -6.23 6.95 3.01
C SER A 107 -6.61 8.42 3.07
N ASN A 108 -7.63 8.76 3.86
CA ASN A 108 -7.91 10.15 4.16
C ASN A 108 -6.71 10.81 4.87
N GLU A 109 -6.53 12.11 4.63
CA GLU A 109 -5.50 12.89 5.32
C GLU A 109 -5.89 13.12 6.78
N LEU A 110 -4.92 12.99 7.69
CA LEU A 110 -5.09 13.39 9.08
C LEU A 110 -3.97 14.34 9.49
N ASN A 111 -4.37 15.45 10.12
CA ASN A 111 -3.45 16.36 10.77
C ASN A 111 -3.05 15.81 12.14
N TYR A 112 -1.75 15.73 12.36
CA TYR A 112 -1.17 15.42 13.65
C TYR A 112 -0.66 16.72 14.28
N PRO A 113 -1.01 16.98 15.56
CA PRO A 113 -0.49 18.12 16.31
C PRO A 113 1.00 17.98 16.63
#